data_AF-A0A4Q3N0J8-F1
#
_entry.id   AF-A0A4Q3N0J8-F1
#
_cell.length_a   1.000
_cell.length_b   1.000
_cell.length_c   1.000
_cell.angle_alpha   90.00
_cell.angle_beta   90.00
_cell.angle_gamma   90.00
#
_symmetry.space_group_name_H-M   'P 1'
#
loop_
_entity.id
_entity.type
_entity.pdbx_description
1 polymer ?
#
loop_
_entity_poly.entity_id
_entity_poly.type
_entity_poly.pdbx_seq_one_letter_code
_entity_poly.pdbx_strand_id
1 'polypeptide(L)'
;NSPVNTGGEFSSAATLYPDAEDLNRDNTLNETEEYFQYTVDLKPTTAPEMQIGTNFIVDKKVVSVTLANGRTRNETWYQFRIPIGSHNKVVGNIPDFKSIRFIRMFLTDFEDDVVVRFGELQLARNIWRKFQYKVDSTGLYSPTSAVPLNVGAVNIEENDQRSPLPYRTPREIERVQTLSNNGVNLLQNEQAMTLQFCDLPKDDAKSVFQTFANRDLRQFKKLSMYIHAENAEKAALSFGDRDLTAVIRMGNDFVNNYYEIRIPLIPTPLSAGNLNPDSDAYNDTLWNPRNSLNVDLHRLTQIKQDRNLSQVSPVQIFRELQANGHVYSVMGNPNLGEIRGIM
;
A
#
# COMPACT_ATOMS: atom_id res chain seq x y z
N ASN A 1 -13.23 38.63 7.26
CA ASN A 1 -14.01 37.40 6.94
C ASN A 1 -15.16 37.14 7.93
N SER A 2 -15.31 37.94 8.99
CA SER A 2 -16.28 37.75 10.08
C SER A 2 -17.15 39.00 10.40
N PRO A 3 -17.81 39.63 9.40
CA PRO A 3 -18.67 40.79 9.67
C PRO A 3 -19.87 40.44 10.57
N VAL A 4 -20.20 41.35 11.49
CA VAL A 4 -21.39 41.23 12.34
C VAL A 4 -22.65 41.36 11.47
N ASN A 5 -23.60 40.43 11.60
CA ASN A 5 -24.84 40.49 10.85
C ASN A 5 -25.66 41.72 11.27
N THR A 6 -25.93 42.62 10.35
CA THR A 6 -26.68 43.86 10.56
C THR A 6 -28.19 43.73 10.36
N GLY A 7 -28.73 42.49 10.45
CA GLY A 7 -30.16 42.22 10.34
C GLY A 7 -30.60 41.73 8.95
N GLY A 8 -29.67 41.31 8.11
CA GLY A 8 -29.97 40.63 6.84
C GLY A 8 -30.31 39.15 7.07
N GLU A 9 -31.16 38.61 6.21
CA GLU A 9 -31.62 37.19 6.25
C GLU A 9 -30.46 36.20 5.99
N PHE A 10 -29.39 36.66 5.34
CA PHE A 10 -28.16 35.91 5.09
C PHE A 10 -26.95 36.66 5.65
N SER A 11 -26.08 35.97 6.37
CA SER A 11 -24.77 36.50 6.79
C SER A 11 -23.70 36.11 5.76
N SER A 12 -22.87 37.09 5.37
CA SER A 12 -21.71 36.87 4.49
C SER A 12 -20.45 36.45 5.26
N ALA A 13 -20.55 36.25 6.57
CA ALA A 13 -19.43 35.81 7.39
C ALA A 13 -19.03 34.36 7.11
N ALA A 14 -17.77 34.14 6.76
CA ALA A 14 -17.20 32.81 6.56
C ALA A 14 -16.84 32.13 7.90
N THR A 15 -16.52 32.92 8.93
CA THR A 15 -16.20 32.47 10.29
C THR A 15 -16.68 33.49 11.30
N LEU A 16 -16.91 33.06 12.55
CA LEU A 16 -17.21 33.92 13.69
C LEU A 16 -16.01 34.07 14.63
N TYR A 17 -14.93 33.32 14.38
CA TYR A 17 -13.70 33.41 15.14
C TYR A 17 -12.83 34.56 14.62
N PRO A 18 -12.11 35.28 15.50
CA PRO A 18 -11.10 36.22 15.07
C PRO A 18 -9.97 35.47 14.35
N ASP A 19 -9.33 36.15 13.39
CA ASP A 19 -8.09 35.67 12.81
C ASP A 19 -6.99 35.82 13.86
N ALA A 20 -6.39 34.70 14.28
CA ALA A 20 -5.30 34.65 15.26
C ALA A 20 -4.08 33.95 14.66
N GLU A 21 -2.89 34.25 15.18
CA GLU A 21 -1.63 33.62 14.76
C GLU A 21 -1.43 32.21 15.35
N ASP A 22 -2.39 31.74 16.16
CA ASP A 22 -2.42 30.40 16.73
C ASP A 22 -3.37 29.49 15.93
N LEU A 23 -2.80 28.56 15.17
CA LEU A 23 -3.55 27.65 14.33
C LEU A 23 -4.09 26.42 15.08
N ASN A 24 -3.36 25.90 16.09
CA ASN A 24 -3.72 24.69 16.82
C ASN A 24 -4.40 24.96 18.17
N ARG A 25 -4.61 26.23 18.54
CA ARG A 25 -5.30 26.68 19.76
C ARG A 25 -4.60 26.23 21.05
N ASP A 26 -3.27 26.17 21.04
CA ASP A 26 -2.48 25.84 22.22
C ASP A 26 -2.16 27.07 23.09
N ASN A 27 -2.64 28.26 22.70
CA ASN A 27 -2.42 29.56 23.34
C ASN A 27 -0.94 29.98 23.35
N THR A 28 -0.12 29.41 22.47
CA THR A 28 1.28 29.78 22.31
C THR A 28 1.60 30.07 20.84
N LEU A 29 2.57 30.94 20.60
CA LEU A 29 3.07 31.18 19.25
C LEU A 29 4.18 30.17 18.95
N ASN A 30 3.98 29.33 17.93
CA ASN A 30 4.98 28.38 17.48
C ASN A 30 5.90 29.06 16.43
N GLU A 31 6.95 29.75 16.87
CA GLU A 31 7.92 30.46 16.00
C GLU A 31 9.01 29.56 15.40
N THR A 32 9.08 28.30 15.84
CA THR A 32 10.12 27.37 15.43
C THR A 32 9.88 26.88 13.99
N GLU A 33 10.72 27.34 13.05
CA GLU A 33 10.68 26.91 11.65
C GLU A 33 11.58 25.68 11.43
N GLU A 34 11.03 24.51 11.74
CA GLU A 34 11.64 23.22 11.44
C GLU A 34 10.69 22.36 10.61
N TYR A 35 11.08 22.00 9.38
CA TYR A 35 10.17 21.32 8.47
C TYR A 35 10.88 20.45 7.43
N PHE A 36 10.11 19.48 6.94
CA PHE A 36 10.42 18.69 5.76
C PHE A 36 9.76 19.33 4.55
N GLN A 37 10.55 19.63 3.52
CA GLN A 37 10.06 20.22 2.28
C GLN A 37 9.92 19.16 1.19
N TYR A 38 8.78 19.19 0.50
CA TYR A 38 8.49 18.38 -0.67
C TYR A 38 8.19 19.33 -1.82
N THR A 39 8.86 19.10 -2.96
CA THR A 39 8.65 19.89 -4.18
C THR A 39 7.86 19.05 -5.18
N VAL A 40 6.76 19.61 -5.67
CA VAL A 40 5.93 19.01 -6.74
C VAL A 40 5.87 20.01 -7.87
N ASP A 41 6.31 19.59 -9.06
CA ASP A 41 6.31 20.44 -10.24
C ASP A 41 4.93 20.39 -10.92
N LEU A 42 4.32 21.53 -11.20
CA LEU A 42 3.08 21.57 -11.98
C LEU A 42 3.37 22.20 -13.34
N LYS A 43 3.40 21.37 -14.38
CA LYS A 43 3.71 21.77 -15.76
C LYS A 43 2.57 21.41 -16.72
N PRO A 44 2.58 21.91 -17.98
CA PRO A 44 1.62 21.48 -18.98
C PRO A 44 1.64 19.97 -19.20
N THR A 45 0.51 19.41 -19.64
CA THR A 45 0.32 17.95 -19.79
C THR A 45 1.28 17.28 -20.77
N THR A 46 1.91 18.06 -21.64
CA THR A 46 2.92 17.65 -22.63
C THR A 46 4.32 17.52 -22.03
N ALA A 47 4.57 18.06 -20.84
CA ALA A 47 5.86 18.05 -20.19
C ALA A 47 6.23 16.63 -19.69
N PRO A 48 7.53 16.25 -19.72
CA PRO A 48 7.99 14.95 -19.24
C PRO A 48 7.79 14.75 -17.73
N GLU A 49 7.71 15.84 -16.95
CA GLU A 49 7.47 15.82 -15.50
C GLU A 49 6.00 15.51 -15.14
N MET A 50 5.10 15.57 -16.12
CA MET A 50 3.66 15.24 -15.95
C MET A 50 3.31 13.84 -16.49
N GLN A 51 4.30 12.95 -16.56
CA GLN A 51 4.14 11.56 -16.97
C GLN A 51 4.11 10.62 -15.75
N ILE A 52 3.50 9.45 -15.91
CA ILE A 52 3.45 8.45 -14.83
C ILE A 52 4.88 8.00 -14.49
N GLY A 53 5.20 7.98 -13.19
CA GLY A 53 6.51 7.58 -12.66
C GLY A 53 7.50 8.73 -12.46
N THR A 54 7.19 9.95 -12.90
CA THR A 54 7.94 11.17 -12.57
C THR A 54 7.15 12.02 -11.57
N ASN A 55 7.83 12.88 -10.81
CA ASN A 55 7.18 13.92 -9.98
C ASN A 55 6.08 13.39 -9.02
N PHE A 56 6.28 12.19 -8.47
CA PHE A 56 5.32 11.51 -7.58
C PHE A 56 3.97 11.16 -8.21
N ILE A 57 3.83 11.19 -9.53
CA ILE A 57 2.61 10.81 -10.25
C ILE A 57 2.54 9.28 -10.35
N VAL A 58 1.54 8.70 -9.72
CA VAL A 58 1.28 7.25 -9.77
C VAL A 58 0.27 6.85 -10.82
N ASP A 59 -0.66 7.74 -11.15
CA ASP A 59 -1.69 7.49 -12.14
C ASP A 59 -2.15 8.80 -12.83
N LYS A 60 -2.70 8.67 -14.03
CA LYS A 60 -3.24 9.77 -14.84
C LYS A 60 -4.45 9.28 -15.61
N LYS A 61 -5.59 9.96 -15.42
CA LYS A 61 -6.86 9.62 -16.07
C LYS A 61 -7.40 10.78 -16.90
N VAL A 62 -7.72 10.54 -18.17
CA VAL A 62 -8.35 11.54 -19.04
C VAL A 62 -9.85 11.24 -19.11
N VAL A 63 -10.68 12.20 -18.74
CA VAL A 63 -12.14 12.07 -18.70
C VAL A 63 -12.76 13.12 -19.60
N SER A 64 -13.69 12.72 -20.48
CA SER A 64 -14.49 13.68 -21.25
C SER A 64 -15.67 14.15 -20.40
N VAL A 65 -15.77 15.45 -20.18
CA VAL A 65 -16.82 16.09 -19.39
C VAL A 65 -17.67 16.99 -20.27
N THR A 66 -18.99 16.96 -20.07
CA THR A 66 -19.93 17.87 -20.70
C THR A 66 -20.09 19.09 -19.81
N LEU A 67 -19.70 20.25 -20.31
CA LEU A 67 -19.82 21.54 -19.64
C LEU A 67 -21.29 22.00 -19.61
N ALA A 68 -21.62 22.93 -18.70
CA ALA A 68 -22.97 23.50 -18.59
C ALA A 68 -23.46 24.18 -19.88
N ASN A 69 -22.54 24.58 -20.78
CA ASN A 69 -22.85 25.15 -22.09
C ASN A 69 -23.09 24.09 -23.18
N GLY A 70 -23.12 22.80 -22.84
CA GLY A 70 -23.35 21.68 -23.75
C GLY A 70 -22.12 21.23 -24.56
N ARG A 71 -20.97 21.90 -24.42
CA ARG A 71 -19.71 21.47 -25.08
C ARG A 71 -19.03 20.38 -24.28
N THR A 72 -18.35 19.46 -24.96
CA THR A 72 -17.49 18.46 -24.33
C THR A 72 -16.04 18.94 -24.30
N ARG A 73 -15.34 18.69 -23.18
CA ARG A 73 -13.90 18.93 -23.03
C ARG A 73 -13.27 17.73 -22.33
N ASN A 74 -12.01 17.43 -22.65
CA ASN A 74 -11.25 16.44 -21.93
C ASN A 74 -10.53 17.11 -20.76
N GLU A 75 -10.77 16.61 -19.55
CA GLU A 75 -10.03 16.96 -18.33
C GLU A 75 -9.06 15.84 -17.98
N THR A 76 -7.91 16.19 -17.42
CA THR A 76 -6.94 15.21 -16.95
C THR A 76 -6.85 15.26 -15.44
N TRP A 77 -7.07 14.12 -14.80
CA TRP A 77 -6.87 13.90 -13.37
C TRP A 77 -5.51 13.26 -13.14
N TYR A 78 -4.73 13.86 -12.24
CA TYR A 78 -3.42 13.37 -11.82
C TYR A 78 -3.50 12.87 -10.38
N GLN A 79 -3.01 11.67 -10.14
CA GLN A 79 -2.89 11.12 -8.80
C GLN A 79 -1.44 11.27 -8.32
N PHE A 80 -1.22 12.19 -7.38
CA PHE A 80 0.06 12.38 -6.71
C PHE A 80 0.15 11.54 -5.44
N ARG A 81 1.24 10.78 -5.27
CA ARG A 81 1.53 10.02 -4.05
C ARG A 81 2.95 10.32 -3.59
N ILE A 82 3.07 11.23 -2.64
CA ILE A 82 4.35 11.70 -2.11
C ILE A 82 4.73 10.85 -0.89
N PRO A 83 5.84 10.08 -0.94
CA PRO A 83 6.33 9.35 0.23
C PRO A 83 6.89 10.32 1.26
N ILE A 84 6.35 10.30 2.48
CA ILE A 84 6.78 11.20 3.57
C ILE A 84 8.29 11.06 3.87
N GLY A 85 8.87 9.88 3.72
CA GLY A 85 10.31 9.68 3.93
C GLY A 85 11.22 10.27 2.84
N SER A 86 10.69 10.68 1.68
CA SER A 86 11.45 11.14 0.52
C SER A 86 11.42 12.66 0.39
N HIS A 87 11.85 13.38 1.45
CA HIS A 87 11.86 14.84 1.46
C HIS A 87 13.01 15.43 0.61
N ASN A 88 12.77 16.56 -0.05
CA ASN A 88 13.77 17.26 -0.87
C ASN A 88 14.75 18.06 -0.01
N LYS A 89 14.27 18.66 1.08
CA LYS A 89 15.07 19.49 1.98
C LYS A 89 14.58 19.35 3.41
N VAL A 90 15.52 19.37 4.35
CA VAL A 90 15.25 19.51 5.79
C VAL A 90 15.70 20.91 6.18
N VAL A 91 14.83 21.66 6.84
CA VAL A 91 15.12 22.99 7.38
C VAL A 91 15.07 22.92 8.90
N GLY A 92 16.05 23.51 9.57
CA GLY A 92 16.21 23.44 11.02
C GLY A 92 16.76 22.10 11.51
N ASN A 93 16.47 21.72 12.76
CA ASN A 93 17.05 20.54 13.41
C ASN A 93 15.98 19.49 13.77
N ILE A 94 15.10 19.16 12.83
CA ILE A 94 14.07 18.13 13.01
C ILE A 94 14.64 16.72 12.77
N PRO A 95 14.66 15.83 13.78
CA PRO A 95 15.33 14.53 13.65
C PRO A 95 14.44 13.45 13.02
N ASP A 96 13.12 13.50 13.24
CA ASP A 96 12.18 12.46 12.81
C ASP A 96 10.73 12.97 12.65
N PHE A 97 9.85 12.07 12.19
CA PHE A 97 8.43 12.34 11.95
C PHE A 97 7.52 12.08 13.17
N LYS A 98 8.05 11.96 14.40
CA LYS A 98 7.21 11.63 15.56
C LYS A 98 6.28 12.75 15.99
N SER A 99 6.65 14.01 15.71
CA SER A 99 5.90 15.19 16.13
C SER A 99 5.73 16.18 14.98
N ILE A 100 4.88 15.84 14.02
CA ILE A 100 4.45 16.76 12.95
C ILE A 100 3.08 17.33 13.31
N ARG A 101 2.98 18.67 13.35
CA ARG A 101 1.76 19.38 13.77
C ARG A 101 1.06 20.11 12.64
N PHE A 102 1.83 20.67 11.72
CA PHE A 102 1.33 21.58 10.69
C PHE A 102 1.75 21.12 9.30
N ILE A 103 0.91 21.41 8.32
CA ILE A 103 1.19 21.24 6.89
C ILE A 103 0.98 22.60 6.24
N ARG A 104 2.01 23.10 5.56
CA ARG A 104 1.96 24.35 4.79
C ARG A 104 2.21 24.01 3.32
N MET A 105 1.28 24.41 2.46
CA MET A 105 1.43 24.34 1.01
C MET A 105 1.47 25.74 0.46
N PHE A 106 2.35 25.99 -0.50
CA PHE A 106 2.45 27.25 -1.22
C PHE A 106 2.80 26.98 -2.68
N LEU A 107 2.39 27.90 -3.55
CA LEU A 107 2.61 27.85 -4.98
C LEU A 107 3.61 28.96 -5.33
N THR A 108 4.63 28.66 -6.13
CA THR A 108 5.66 29.60 -6.57
C THR A 108 6.00 29.32 -8.03
N ASP A 109 6.67 30.29 -8.68
CA ASP A 109 7.27 30.14 -10.02
C ASP A 109 6.25 29.89 -11.16
N PHE A 110 5.04 30.44 -11.03
CA PHE A 110 4.05 30.50 -12.12
C PHE A 110 4.13 31.85 -12.85
N GLU A 111 4.05 31.81 -14.19
CA GLU A 111 4.09 33.01 -15.04
C GLU A 111 2.74 33.76 -15.09
N ASP A 112 1.64 33.06 -14.82
CA ASP A 112 0.27 33.56 -14.91
C ASP A 112 -0.60 32.96 -13.79
N ASP A 113 -1.85 33.39 -13.70
CA ASP A 113 -2.82 32.93 -12.70
C ASP A 113 -3.06 31.42 -12.79
N VAL A 114 -2.88 30.71 -11.67
CA VAL A 114 -3.09 29.26 -11.58
C VAL A 114 -4.14 28.89 -10.55
N VAL A 115 -5.05 28.01 -10.96
CA VAL A 115 -6.07 27.41 -10.09
C VAL A 115 -5.79 25.91 -9.96
N VAL A 116 -5.37 25.48 -8.78
CA VAL A 116 -5.19 24.06 -8.45
C VAL A 116 -6.44 23.55 -7.75
N ARG A 117 -7.03 22.47 -8.27
CA ARG A 117 -8.20 21.80 -7.68
C ARG A 117 -7.80 20.43 -7.20
N PHE A 118 -7.91 20.21 -5.89
CA PHE A 118 -7.72 18.90 -5.29
C PHE A 118 -9.06 18.17 -5.29
N GLY A 119 -9.17 17.07 -6.02
CA GLY A 119 -10.33 16.17 -5.91
C GLY A 119 -10.40 15.56 -4.51
N GLU A 120 -9.24 15.11 -4.03
CA GLU A 120 -9.02 14.66 -2.66
C GLU A 120 -7.60 15.00 -2.24
N LEU A 121 -7.45 15.50 -1.01
CA LEU A 121 -6.15 15.75 -0.38
C LEU A 121 -6.18 15.07 0.99
N GLN A 122 -5.42 13.99 1.13
CA GLN A 122 -5.39 13.21 2.36
C GLN A 122 -3.97 12.75 2.73
N LEU A 123 -3.75 12.62 4.04
CA LEU A 123 -2.59 11.90 4.56
C LEU A 123 -2.94 10.42 4.70
N ALA A 124 -2.44 9.62 3.77
CA ALA A 124 -2.61 8.17 3.84
C ALA A 124 -1.62 7.57 4.84
N ARG A 125 -2.13 6.81 5.81
CA ARG A 125 -1.33 6.00 6.72
C ARG A 125 -1.31 4.57 6.24
N ASN A 126 -0.11 4.01 6.05
CA ASN A 126 0.03 2.58 5.87
C ASN A 126 0.03 1.87 7.24
N ILE A 127 -0.84 0.87 7.40
CA ILE A 127 -0.86 -0.03 8.55
C ILE A 127 0.30 -1.03 8.51
N TRP A 128 0.82 -1.29 7.32
CA TRP A 128 1.98 -2.13 7.07
C TRP A 128 3.27 -1.32 7.15
N ARG A 129 4.22 -1.83 7.93
CA ARG A 129 5.52 -1.18 8.17
C ARG A 129 6.61 -1.95 7.45
N LYS A 130 7.57 -1.25 6.84
CA LYS A 130 8.75 -1.89 6.24
C LYS A 130 9.58 -2.56 7.33
N PHE A 131 9.95 -3.82 7.11
CA PHE A 131 10.87 -4.54 7.97
C PHE A 131 12.32 -4.13 7.64
N GLN A 132 13.02 -3.56 8.63
CA GLN A 132 14.35 -2.95 8.43
C GLN A 132 15.52 -3.95 8.57
N TYR A 133 15.22 -5.21 8.85
CA TYR A 133 16.22 -6.25 9.06
C TYR A 133 16.19 -7.28 7.94
N LYS A 134 17.27 -8.02 7.79
CA LYS A 134 17.34 -9.11 6.82
C LYS A 134 16.32 -10.20 7.18
N VAL A 135 15.56 -10.65 6.19
CA VAL A 135 14.62 -11.77 6.36
C VAL A 135 15.36 -13.07 6.07
N ASP A 136 16.09 -13.57 7.07
CA ASP A 136 16.79 -14.84 6.99
C ASP A 136 16.30 -15.83 8.07
N SER A 137 16.97 -16.98 8.16
CA SER A 137 16.72 -18.00 9.18
C SER A 137 17.88 -18.14 10.18
N THR A 138 18.69 -17.08 10.34
CA THR A 138 19.82 -17.07 11.28
C THR A 138 19.39 -16.75 12.71
N GLY A 139 18.19 -16.18 12.89
CA GLY A 139 17.70 -15.73 14.19
C GLY A 139 18.32 -14.41 14.66
N LEU A 140 19.07 -13.71 13.81
CA LEU A 140 19.78 -12.48 14.15
C LEU A 140 19.22 -11.26 13.41
N TYR A 141 19.09 -10.14 14.13
CA TYR A 141 18.76 -8.85 13.54
C TYR A 141 19.98 -8.25 12.87
N SER A 142 20.14 -8.52 11.57
CA SER A 142 21.14 -7.87 10.73
C SER A 142 20.48 -6.81 9.84
N PRO A 143 21.17 -5.70 9.52
CA PRO A 143 20.61 -4.66 8.65
C PRO A 143 20.28 -5.24 7.27
N THR A 144 19.12 -4.84 6.72
CA THR A 144 18.69 -5.24 5.39
C THR A 144 19.53 -4.57 4.29
N SER A 145 19.48 -5.08 3.06
CA SER A 145 20.18 -4.48 1.90
C SER A 145 19.69 -3.06 1.59
N ALA A 146 20.45 -2.27 0.84
CA ALA A 146 20.04 -0.91 0.44
C ALA A 146 18.97 -0.86 -0.68
N VAL A 147 18.39 -2.00 -1.05
CA VAL A 147 17.39 -2.12 -2.12
C VAL A 147 16.11 -1.35 -1.75
N PRO A 148 15.63 -0.45 -2.62
CA PRO A 148 14.42 0.31 -2.36
C PRO A 148 13.19 -0.60 -2.39
N LEU A 149 12.39 -0.53 -1.32
CA LEU A 149 11.07 -1.15 -1.21
C LEU A 149 10.03 -0.03 -1.17
N ASN A 150 9.10 0.00 -2.13
CA ASN A 150 7.93 0.87 -2.08
C ASN A 150 6.69 0.04 -1.68
N VAL A 151 5.88 0.60 -0.79
CA VAL A 151 4.68 -0.06 -0.26
C VAL A 151 3.51 0.86 -0.54
N GLY A 152 2.57 0.39 -1.33
CA GLY A 152 1.37 1.14 -1.70
C GLY A 152 0.10 0.30 -1.55
N ALA A 153 -0.98 0.88 -2.06
CA ALA A 153 -2.23 0.17 -2.30
C ALA A 153 -2.68 0.44 -3.73
N VAL A 154 -3.30 -0.58 -4.33
CA VAL A 154 -4.07 -0.50 -5.57
C VAL A 154 -5.53 -0.77 -5.24
N ASN A 155 -6.44 -0.12 -5.94
CA ASN A 155 -7.86 -0.21 -5.65
C ASN A 155 -8.72 -0.20 -6.91
N ILE A 156 -9.96 -0.63 -6.77
CA ILE A 156 -10.89 -0.72 -7.91
C ILE A 156 -11.40 0.63 -8.39
N GLU A 157 -11.52 1.63 -7.52
CA GLU A 157 -12.09 2.93 -7.91
C GLU A 157 -11.09 3.85 -8.64
N GLU A 158 -9.82 3.83 -8.23
CA GLU A 158 -8.77 4.68 -8.80
C GLU A 158 -7.98 3.95 -9.89
N ASN A 159 -7.71 2.64 -9.73
CA ASN A 159 -6.81 1.89 -10.62
C ASN A 159 -7.51 0.93 -11.60
N ASP A 160 -8.79 1.16 -11.88
CA ASP A 160 -9.58 0.45 -12.91
C ASP A 160 -9.03 0.64 -14.34
N GLN A 161 -8.26 1.70 -14.60
CA GLN A 161 -7.68 2.00 -15.92
C GLN A 161 -6.15 1.90 -15.95
N ARG A 162 -5.57 1.29 -14.92
CA ARG A 162 -4.12 1.10 -14.83
C ARG A 162 -3.61 0.27 -16.01
N SER A 163 -2.52 0.72 -16.64
CA SER A 163 -1.83 -0.02 -17.71
C SER A 163 -0.55 -0.68 -17.17
N PRO A 164 -0.17 -1.89 -17.64
CA PRO A 164 -0.87 -2.73 -18.60
C PRO A 164 -1.96 -3.64 -17.98
N LEU A 165 -1.99 -3.76 -16.65
CA LEU A 165 -2.94 -4.63 -15.93
C LEU A 165 -3.88 -3.78 -15.05
N PRO A 166 -5.12 -3.54 -15.52
CA PRO A 166 -6.18 -2.95 -14.72
C PRO A 166 -6.48 -3.74 -13.45
N TYR A 167 -6.70 -3.03 -12.35
CA TYR A 167 -7.08 -3.71 -11.11
C TYR A 167 -8.51 -4.26 -11.18
N ARG A 168 -8.68 -5.53 -10.80
CA ARG A 168 -9.99 -6.19 -10.66
C ARG A 168 -10.03 -6.94 -9.35
N THR A 169 -11.15 -6.87 -8.64
CA THR A 169 -11.37 -7.67 -7.42
C THR A 169 -11.34 -9.17 -7.78
N PRO A 170 -10.71 -10.05 -6.96
CA PRO A 170 -10.76 -11.49 -7.17
C PRO A 170 -12.21 -11.98 -7.30
N ARG A 171 -12.47 -12.86 -8.27
CA ARG A 171 -13.83 -13.33 -8.62
C ARG A 171 -14.67 -13.79 -7.42
N GLU A 172 -14.04 -14.44 -6.45
CA GLU A 172 -14.72 -15.02 -5.28
C GLU A 172 -15.05 -13.96 -4.20
N ILE A 173 -14.55 -12.74 -4.34
CA ILE A 173 -14.77 -11.63 -3.40
C ILE A 173 -15.85 -10.71 -3.95
N GLU A 174 -16.92 -10.56 -3.19
CA GLU A 174 -17.94 -9.54 -3.44
C GLU A 174 -17.60 -8.25 -2.70
N ARG A 175 -17.85 -7.11 -3.34
CA ARG A 175 -17.69 -5.80 -2.71
C ARG A 175 -18.71 -5.62 -1.60
N VAL A 176 -18.24 -5.11 -0.46
CA VAL A 176 -19.12 -4.79 0.67
C VAL A 176 -20.13 -3.73 0.24
N GLN A 177 -21.39 -3.98 0.58
CA GLN A 177 -22.51 -3.09 0.28
C GLN A 177 -22.92 -2.33 1.53
N THR A 178 -23.06 -1.02 1.42
CA THR A 178 -23.53 -0.15 2.50
C THR A 178 -24.71 0.67 2.02
N LEU A 179 -25.81 0.69 2.77
CA LEU A 179 -26.93 1.56 2.45
C LEU A 179 -26.60 3.01 2.80
N SER A 180 -26.76 3.90 1.84
CA SER A 180 -26.79 5.34 2.06
C SER A 180 -28.09 5.74 2.79
N ASN A 181 -28.10 6.91 3.43
CA ASN A 181 -29.28 7.49 4.08
C ASN A 181 -30.49 7.62 3.14
N ASN A 182 -30.27 7.67 1.82
CA ASN A 182 -31.31 7.78 0.81
C ASN A 182 -31.81 6.41 0.29
N GLY A 183 -31.43 5.30 0.93
CA GLY A 183 -31.83 3.94 0.53
C GLY A 183 -31.12 3.40 -0.73
N VAL A 184 -30.16 4.14 -1.26
CA VAL A 184 -29.31 3.70 -2.39
C VAL A 184 -28.18 2.83 -1.85
N ASN A 185 -27.96 1.70 -2.51
CA ASN A 185 -26.87 0.79 -2.18
C ASN A 185 -25.54 1.33 -2.73
N LEU A 186 -24.56 1.56 -1.86
CA LEU A 186 -23.22 1.99 -2.22
C LEU A 186 -22.24 0.82 -2.07
N LEU A 187 -21.47 0.56 -3.12
CA LEU A 187 -20.39 -0.40 -3.09
C LEU A 187 -19.16 0.24 -2.46
N GLN A 188 -18.66 -0.36 -1.39
CA GLN A 188 -17.43 0.07 -0.72
C GLN A 188 -16.21 -0.20 -1.61
N ASN A 189 -15.15 0.57 -1.37
CA ASN A 189 -13.90 0.42 -2.08
C ASN A 189 -13.23 -0.92 -1.72
N GLU A 190 -12.59 -1.55 -2.69
CA GLU A 190 -11.83 -2.79 -2.54
C GLU A 190 -10.38 -2.52 -2.94
N GLN A 191 -9.43 -2.96 -2.11
CA GLN A 191 -8.03 -2.59 -2.23
C GLN A 191 -7.10 -3.77 -1.93
N ALA A 192 -5.99 -3.86 -2.66
CA ALA A 192 -4.89 -4.76 -2.40
C ALA A 192 -3.60 -3.99 -2.10
N MET A 193 -2.71 -4.60 -1.33
CA MET A 193 -1.39 -4.04 -1.03
C MET A 193 -0.43 -4.27 -2.19
N THR A 194 0.33 -3.23 -2.56
CA THR A 194 1.43 -3.35 -3.53
C THR A 194 2.78 -3.31 -2.85
N LEU A 195 3.63 -4.27 -3.22
CA LEU A 195 5.04 -4.30 -2.83
C LEU A 195 5.86 -4.18 -4.11
N GLN A 196 6.56 -3.07 -4.26
CA GLN A 196 7.39 -2.79 -5.43
C GLN A 196 8.86 -2.81 -5.02
N PHE A 197 9.64 -3.59 -5.76
CA PHE A 197 11.08 -3.76 -5.57
C PHE A 197 11.80 -3.31 -6.85
N CYS A 198 12.99 -2.74 -6.72
CA CYS A 198 13.88 -2.48 -7.85
C CYS A 198 15.20 -3.20 -7.61
N ASP A 199 15.64 -4.03 -8.56
CA ASP A 199 16.93 -4.75 -8.52
C ASP A 199 17.15 -5.58 -7.24
N LEU A 200 16.14 -6.39 -6.86
CA LEU A 200 16.25 -7.31 -5.73
C LEU A 200 17.30 -8.42 -6.03
N PRO A 201 18.40 -8.53 -5.26
CA PRO A 201 19.41 -9.54 -5.48
C PRO A 201 18.87 -10.95 -5.23
N LYS A 202 19.52 -11.94 -5.86
CA LYS A 202 19.25 -13.35 -5.56
C LYS A 202 19.50 -13.63 -4.08
N ASP A 203 18.61 -14.41 -3.48
CA ASP A 203 18.61 -14.80 -2.06
C ASP A 203 18.45 -13.63 -1.07
N ASP A 204 18.08 -12.44 -1.53
CA ASP A 204 17.66 -11.32 -0.69
C ASP A 204 16.14 -11.26 -0.57
N ALA A 205 15.66 -10.76 0.57
CA ALA A 205 14.24 -10.70 0.87
C ALA A 205 13.90 -9.41 1.61
N LYS A 206 12.80 -8.80 1.15
CA LYS A 206 12.22 -7.57 1.68
C LYS A 206 10.80 -7.87 2.10
N SER A 207 10.41 -7.37 3.26
CA SER A 207 9.08 -7.62 3.77
C SER A 207 8.49 -6.39 4.44
N VAL A 208 7.17 -6.46 4.59
CA VAL A 208 6.40 -5.55 5.40
C VAL A 208 5.78 -6.35 6.53
N PHE A 209 5.40 -5.70 7.62
CA PHE A 209 4.75 -6.38 8.72
C PHE A 209 3.68 -5.51 9.35
N GLN A 210 2.69 -6.17 9.92
CA GLN A 210 1.68 -5.58 10.76
C GLN A 210 1.67 -6.32 12.11
N THR A 211 1.62 -5.55 13.18
CA THR A 211 1.53 -6.08 14.55
C THR A 211 0.11 -5.97 15.08
N PHE A 212 -0.31 -6.96 15.84
CA PHE A 212 -1.60 -7.04 16.52
C PHE A 212 -1.39 -7.15 18.03
N ALA A 213 -2.36 -6.71 18.83
CA ALA A 213 -2.32 -6.93 20.27
C ALA A 213 -2.38 -8.44 20.59
N ASN A 214 -3.36 -9.13 20.00
CA ASN A 214 -3.44 -10.59 19.97
C ASN A 214 -4.44 -11.02 18.87
N ARG A 215 -4.11 -12.05 18.09
CA ARG A 215 -5.02 -12.75 17.18
C ARG A 215 -4.97 -14.25 17.47
N ASP A 216 -6.14 -14.82 17.72
CA ASP A 216 -6.32 -16.26 17.88
C ASP A 216 -6.86 -16.86 16.58
N LEU A 217 -6.02 -17.64 15.88
CA LEU A 217 -6.39 -18.31 14.64
C LEU A 217 -6.89 -19.75 14.84
N ARG A 218 -6.94 -20.27 16.08
CA ARG A 218 -7.30 -21.68 16.35
C ARG A 218 -8.75 -22.02 16.03
N GLN A 219 -9.62 -21.02 16.01
CA GLN A 219 -11.02 -21.20 15.63
C GLN A 219 -11.21 -21.40 14.13
N PHE A 220 -10.21 -21.02 13.32
CA PHE A 220 -10.25 -21.14 11.87
C PHE A 220 -9.53 -22.40 11.42
N LYS A 221 -10.03 -23.02 10.34
CA LYS A 221 -9.40 -24.20 9.74
C LYS A 221 -8.44 -23.82 8.62
N LYS A 222 -8.77 -22.77 7.87
CA LYS A 222 -8.05 -22.36 6.67
C LYS A 222 -7.71 -20.88 6.73
N LEU A 223 -6.54 -20.53 6.22
CA LEU A 223 -6.15 -19.17 5.92
C LEU A 223 -5.97 -19.05 4.40
N SER A 224 -6.75 -18.14 3.81
CA SER A 224 -6.75 -17.89 2.37
C SER A 224 -6.33 -16.45 2.07
N MET A 225 -5.51 -16.25 1.04
CA MET A 225 -5.09 -14.93 0.54
C MET A 225 -4.75 -15.01 -0.95
N TYR A 226 -5.20 -14.01 -1.72
CA TYR A 226 -4.81 -13.89 -3.12
C TYR A 226 -3.49 -13.14 -3.24
N ILE A 227 -2.63 -13.63 -4.13
CA ILE A 227 -1.34 -13.01 -4.40
C ILE A 227 -1.20 -12.88 -5.91
N HIS A 228 -0.82 -11.69 -6.34
CA HIS A 228 -0.54 -11.35 -7.72
C HIS A 228 0.91 -10.92 -7.85
N ALA A 229 1.53 -11.25 -8.98
CA ALA A 229 2.89 -10.86 -9.31
C ALA A 229 2.92 -10.38 -10.75
N GLU A 230 3.54 -9.24 -10.99
CA GLU A 230 3.71 -8.65 -12.31
C GLU A 230 5.13 -8.12 -12.49
N ASN A 231 5.59 -8.13 -13.73
CA ASN A 231 6.80 -7.42 -14.13
C ASN A 231 6.47 -5.94 -14.34
N ALA A 232 7.40 -5.03 -13.98
CA ALA A 232 7.22 -3.64 -14.34
C ALA A 232 7.38 -3.47 -15.87
N GLU A 233 6.50 -2.66 -16.49
CA GLU A 233 6.46 -2.48 -17.95
C GLU A 233 7.79 -2.01 -18.55
N LYS A 234 8.57 -1.24 -17.77
CA LYS A 234 9.88 -0.68 -18.17
C LYS A 234 11.05 -1.30 -17.39
N ALA A 235 10.91 -2.52 -16.88
CA ALA A 235 12.01 -3.18 -16.17
C ALA A 235 13.13 -3.58 -17.14
N ALA A 236 14.39 -3.30 -16.77
CA ALA A 236 15.56 -3.80 -17.51
C ALA A 236 15.71 -5.33 -17.39
N LEU A 237 15.18 -5.91 -16.31
CA LEU A 237 15.19 -7.33 -16.01
C LEU A 237 13.77 -7.79 -15.71
N SER A 238 13.28 -8.78 -16.45
CA SER A 238 12.03 -9.50 -16.14
C SER A 238 12.36 -10.75 -15.34
N PHE A 239 11.56 -11.07 -14.33
CA PHE A 239 11.62 -12.37 -13.67
C PHE A 239 10.65 -13.35 -14.33
N GLY A 240 11.04 -14.63 -14.37
CA GLY A 240 10.26 -15.73 -14.92
C GLY A 240 9.45 -16.47 -13.85
N ASP A 241 8.88 -17.59 -14.27
CA ASP A 241 8.12 -18.46 -13.39
C ASP A 241 8.98 -18.97 -12.21
N ARG A 242 8.49 -18.76 -10.98
CA ARG A 242 9.09 -19.22 -9.73
C ARG A 242 10.41 -18.57 -9.33
N ASP A 243 10.84 -17.52 -10.03
CA ASP A 243 12.02 -16.73 -9.64
C ASP A 243 11.76 -15.87 -8.40
N LEU A 244 10.52 -15.39 -8.23
CA LEU A 244 10.07 -14.66 -7.05
C LEU A 244 9.29 -15.59 -6.12
N THR A 245 9.55 -15.52 -4.81
CA THR A 245 8.84 -16.31 -3.80
C THR A 245 8.16 -15.37 -2.81
N ALA A 246 6.83 -15.48 -2.67
CA ALA A 246 6.13 -14.85 -1.56
C ALA A 246 6.48 -15.59 -0.26
N VAL A 247 6.87 -14.84 0.76
CA VAL A 247 7.19 -15.35 2.09
C VAL A 247 6.23 -14.71 3.07
N ILE A 248 5.36 -15.53 3.67
CA ILE A 248 4.41 -15.08 4.69
C ILE A 248 4.90 -15.63 6.02
N ARG A 249 5.18 -14.77 7.01
CA ARG A 249 5.51 -15.19 8.37
C ARG A 249 4.42 -14.79 9.35
N MET A 250 4.06 -15.70 10.25
CA MET A 250 3.08 -15.44 11.30
C MET A 250 3.51 -16.07 12.61
N GLY A 251 3.38 -15.33 13.71
CA GLY A 251 3.79 -15.83 15.02
C GLY A 251 3.84 -14.75 16.09
N ASN A 252 4.61 -15.06 17.13
CA ASN A 252 4.83 -14.15 18.26
C ASN A 252 5.88 -13.09 17.92
N ASP A 253 6.83 -13.46 17.06
CA ASP A 253 7.86 -12.60 16.50
C ASP A 253 8.12 -12.95 15.01
N PHE A 254 9.05 -12.28 14.36
CA PHE A 254 9.39 -12.50 12.95
C PHE A 254 10.76 -13.16 12.71
N VAL A 255 11.50 -13.49 13.77
CA VAL A 255 12.93 -13.87 13.71
C VAL A 255 13.23 -15.19 14.42
N ASN A 256 12.57 -15.49 15.53
CA ASN A 256 12.85 -16.67 16.35
C ASN A 256 11.65 -17.61 16.50
N ASN A 257 10.41 -17.10 16.49
CA ASN A 257 9.18 -17.83 16.78
C ASN A 257 8.09 -17.52 15.76
N TYR A 258 8.16 -18.21 14.62
CA TYR A 258 7.21 -18.01 13.52
C TYR A 258 6.94 -19.30 12.74
N TYR A 259 5.75 -19.35 12.14
CA TYR A 259 5.46 -20.19 10.98
C TYR A 259 5.80 -19.39 9.72
N GLU A 260 6.45 -20.01 8.75
CA GLU A 260 6.78 -19.43 7.45
C GLU A 260 6.14 -20.25 6.34
N ILE A 261 5.50 -19.57 5.39
CA ILE A 261 4.91 -20.17 4.20
C ILE A 261 5.56 -19.52 2.99
N ARG A 262 6.17 -20.35 2.14
CA ARG A 262 6.83 -19.91 0.90
C ARG A 262 6.03 -20.38 -0.30
N ILE A 263 5.63 -19.44 -1.14
CA ILE A 263 4.86 -19.67 -2.36
C ILE A 263 5.69 -19.18 -3.55
N PRO A 264 6.20 -20.08 -4.43
CA PRO A 264 6.88 -19.66 -5.64
C PRO A 264 5.86 -19.06 -6.61
N LEU A 265 6.02 -17.77 -6.92
CA LEU A 265 5.07 -16.98 -7.68
C LEU A 265 5.28 -17.16 -9.18
N ILE A 266 4.17 -17.12 -9.92
CA ILE A 266 4.13 -17.12 -11.37
C ILE A 266 3.68 -15.72 -11.81
N PRO A 267 4.51 -14.95 -12.54
CA PRO A 267 4.11 -13.63 -12.99
C PRO A 267 2.95 -13.71 -13.98
N THR A 268 1.98 -12.81 -13.85
CA THR A 268 0.96 -12.62 -14.88
C THR A 268 1.63 -12.00 -16.12
N PRO A 269 1.43 -12.58 -17.32
CA PRO A 269 2.02 -12.05 -18.54
C PRO A 269 1.40 -10.69 -18.87
N LEU A 270 2.23 -9.71 -19.24
CA LEU A 270 1.76 -8.35 -19.57
C LEU A 270 0.79 -8.34 -20.77
N SER A 271 0.86 -9.35 -21.64
CA SER A 271 -0.09 -9.54 -22.73
C SER A 271 -1.52 -9.84 -22.26
N ALA A 272 -1.72 -10.23 -20.99
CA ALA A 272 -3.05 -10.37 -20.40
C ALA A 272 -3.80 -9.03 -20.37
N GLY A 273 -3.09 -7.89 -20.41
CA GLY A 273 -3.70 -6.57 -20.56
C GLY A 273 -4.51 -6.38 -21.86
N ASN A 274 -4.29 -7.22 -22.87
CA ASN A 274 -5.08 -7.20 -24.12
C ASN A 274 -6.41 -7.96 -24.00
N LEU A 275 -6.63 -8.70 -22.91
CA LEU A 275 -7.90 -9.35 -22.64
C LEU A 275 -8.93 -8.30 -22.19
N ASN A 276 -10.21 -8.64 -22.30
CA ASN A 276 -11.25 -7.82 -21.70
C ASN A 276 -11.08 -7.84 -20.16
N PRO A 277 -10.83 -6.69 -19.50
CA PRO A 277 -10.64 -6.62 -18.05
C PRO A 277 -11.81 -7.19 -17.24
N ASP A 278 -13.02 -7.17 -17.79
CA ASP A 278 -14.24 -7.64 -17.11
C ASP A 278 -14.55 -9.12 -17.40
N SER A 279 -13.63 -9.84 -18.05
CA SER A 279 -13.80 -11.26 -18.35
C SER A 279 -13.25 -12.17 -17.24
N ASP A 280 -13.89 -13.33 -17.05
CA ASP A 280 -13.42 -14.38 -16.15
C ASP A 280 -11.98 -14.81 -16.49
N ALA A 281 -11.64 -14.89 -17.78
CA ALA A 281 -10.29 -15.24 -18.23
C ALA A 281 -9.24 -14.21 -17.78
N TYR A 282 -9.58 -12.92 -17.78
CA TYR A 282 -8.68 -11.90 -17.25
C TYR A 282 -8.52 -12.04 -15.72
N ASN A 283 -9.63 -12.26 -15.00
CA ASN A 283 -9.58 -12.43 -13.55
C ASN A 283 -8.71 -13.63 -13.12
N ASP A 284 -8.88 -14.78 -13.78
CA ASP A 284 -8.13 -16.01 -13.51
C ASP A 284 -6.63 -15.89 -13.86
N THR A 285 -6.29 -15.03 -14.83
CA THR A 285 -4.89 -14.75 -15.19
C THR A 285 -4.24 -13.74 -14.25
N LEU A 286 -5.01 -12.74 -13.78
CA LEU A 286 -4.56 -11.74 -12.81
C LEU A 286 -4.36 -12.39 -11.43
N TRP A 287 -5.39 -13.08 -10.92
CA TRP A 287 -5.39 -13.77 -9.65
C TRP A 287 -5.18 -15.27 -9.83
N ASN A 288 -4.00 -15.63 -10.36
CA ASN A 288 -3.66 -17.02 -10.62
C ASN A 288 -3.86 -17.88 -9.35
N PRO A 289 -4.73 -18.90 -9.38
CA PRO A 289 -4.98 -19.76 -8.23
C PRO A 289 -3.71 -20.44 -7.69
N ARG A 290 -2.70 -20.65 -8.54
CA ARG A 290 -1.41 -21.23 -8.16
C ARG A 290 -0.55 -20.32 -7.30
N ASN A 291 -0.80 -19.00 -7.32
CA ASN A 291 -0.14 -18.03 -6.46
C ASN A 291 -0.90 -17.81 -5.15
N SER A 292 -2.16 -18.26 -5.07
CA SER A 292 -2.98 -18.06 -3.88
C SER A 292 -2.44 -18.84 -2.68
N LEU A 293 -2.42 -18.18 -1.52
CA LEU A 293 -2.25 -18.85 -0.25
C LEU A 293 -3.57 -19.53 0.10
N ASN A 294 -3.55 -20.85 0.25
CA ASN A 294 -4.64 -21.62 0.85
C ASN A 294 -4.00 -22.66 1.77
N VAL A 295 -3.77 -22.27 3.02
CA VAL A 295 -3.12 -23.10 4.01
C VAL A 295 -4.13 -23.66 5.00
N ASP A 296 -4.07 -24.96 5.22
CA ASP A 296 -4.74 -25.59 6.35
C ASP A 296 -3.93 -25.31 7.62
N LEU A 297 -4.53 -24.60 8.58
CA LEU A 297 -3.88 -24.24 9.84
C LEU A 297 -3.54 -25.48 10.68
N HIS A 298 -4.28 -26.59 10.50
CA HIS A 298 -3.94 -27.86 11.14
C HIS A 298 -2.59 -28.38 10.66
N ARG A 299 -2.24 -28.16 9.37
CA ARG A 299 -0.94 -28.58 8.84
C ARG A 299 0.23 -27.85 9.49
N LEU A 300 0.05 -26.58 9.86
CA LEU A 300 1.05 -25.82 10.62
C LEU A 300 1.26 -26.39 12.04
N THR A 301 0.23 -26.97 12.64
CA THR A 301 0.41 -27.66 13.93
C THR A 301 1.11 -29.02 13.77
N GLN A 302 0.82 -29.75 12.68
CA GLN A 302 1.46 -31.03 12.37
C GLN A 302 2.96 -30.85 12.10
N ILE A 303 3.36 -29.89 11.28
CA ILE A 303 4.79 -29.65 11.00
C ILE A 303 5.58 -29.33 12.28
N LYS A 304 4.95 -28.66 13.26
CA LYS A 304 5.55 -28.42 14.58
C LYS A 304 5.69 -29.72 15.40
N GLN A 305 4.71 -30.62 15.31
CA GLN A 305 4.79 -31.95 15.95
C GLN A 305 5.87 -32.80 15.29
N ASP A 306 5.92 -32.85 13.96
CA ASP A 306 6.92 -33.58 13.18
C ASP A 306 8.34 -33.09 13.50
N ARG A 307 8.53 -31.77 13.65
CA ARG A 307 9.78 -31.17 14.14
C ARG A 307 10.16 -31.66 15.53
N ASN A 308 9.20 -31.72 16.47
CA ASN A 308 9.46 -32.21 17.83
C ASN A 308 9.84 -33.71 17.85
N LEU A 309 9.24 -34.51 16.96
CA LEU A 309 9.55 -35.93 16.82
C LEU A 309 10.93 -36.17 16.20
N SER A 310 11.36 -35.32 15.28
CA SER A 310 12.65 -35.41 14.57
C SER A 310 13.87 -34.90 15.36
N GLN A 311 13.69 -34.45 16.61
CA GLN A 311 14.77 -33.96 17.50
C GLN A 311 15.58 -32.77 16.94
N VAL A 312 15.09 -32.09 15.89
CA VAL A 312 15.71 -30.87 15.36
C VAL A 312 15.58 -29.76 16.39
N SER A 313 16.69 -29.03 16.63
CA SER A 313 16.71 -27.91 17.57
C SER A 313 15.62 -26.89 17.22
N PRO A 314 14.85 -26.38 18.20
CA PRO A 314 13.84 -25.35 17.94
C PRO A 314 14.43 -24.06 17.33
N VAL A 315 15.73 -23.82 17.49
CA VAL A 315 16.43 -22.64 16.94
C VAL A 315 16.72 -22.81 15.45
N GLN A 316 16.68 -24.03 14.92
CA GLN A 316 16.81 -24.27 13.48
C GLN A 316 15.43 -24.31 12.83
N ILE A 317 15.33 -23.67 11.67
CA ILE A 317 14.12 -23.71 10.87
C ILE A 317 13.92 -25.13 10.30
N PHE A 318 12.76 -25.70 10.57
CA PHE A 318 12.33 -26.97 9.99
C PHE A 318 11.41 -26.71 8.81
N ARG A 319 11.73 -27.29 7.65
CA ARG A 319 11.02 -27.03 6.38
C ARG A 319 10.46 -28.31 5.81
N GLU A 320 9.26 -28.22 5.24
CA GLU A 320 8.59 -29.34 4.60
C GLU A 320 7.88 -28.90 3.32
N LEU A 321 8.22 -29.55 2.20
CA LEU A 321 7.56 -29.35 0.92
C LEU A 321 6.20 -30.04 0.93
N GLN A 322 5.17 -29.30 0.54
CA GLN A 322 3.80 -29.79 0.52
C GLN A 322 3.38 -30.21 -0.89
N ALA A 323 2.30 -30.98 -1.00
CA ALA A 323 1.80 -31.49 -2.28
C ALA A 323 1.36 -30.37 -3.26
N ASN A 324 0.99 -29.19 -2.74
CA ASN A 324 0.66 -28.01 -3.54
C ASN A 324 1.90 -27.27 -4.10
N GLY A 325 3.12 -27.72 -3.77
CA GLY A 325 4.37 -27.08 -4.18
C GLY A 325 4.81 -25.93 -3.28
N HIS A 326 4.06 -25.63 -2.21
CA HIS A 326 4.45 -24.63 -1.22
C HIS A 326 5.39 -25.27 -0.19
N VAL A 327 6.26 -24.45 0.40
CA VAL A 327 7.12 -24.90 1.51
C VAL A 327 6.58 -24.30 2.79
N TYR A 328 6.18 -25.16 3.73
CA TYR A 328 5.80 -24.75 5.07
C TYR A 328 6.97 -24.94 5.99
N SER A 329 7.12 -24.05 6.96
CA SER A 329 8.27 -24.05 7.85
C SER A 329 7.89 -23.56 9.24
N VAL A 330 8.63 -24.05 10.24
CA VAL A 330 8.49 -23.64 11.64
C VAL A 330 9.86 -23.37 12.23
N MET A 331 10.00 -22.23 12.89
CA MET A 331 11.17 -21.85 13.68
C MET A 331 10.70 -21.43 15.07
N GLY A 332 11.40 -21.91 16.10
CA GLY A 332 11.02 -21.74 17.50
C GLY A 332 9.72 -22.43 17.86
N ASN A 333 9.01 -21.86 18.82
CA ASN A 333 7.75 -22.39 19.35
C ASN A 333 6.58 -21.41 19.15
N PRO A 334 6.22 -21.05 17.90
CA PRO A 334 5.11 -20.13 17.63
C PRO A 334 3.77 -20.70 18.10
N ASN A 335 2.84 -19.80 18.46
CA ASN A 335 1.52 -20.16 18.95
C ASN A 335 0.43 -19.58 18.03
N LEU A 336 -0.45 -20.43 17.50
CA LEU A 336 -1.59 -19.97 16.68
C LEU A 336 -2.67 -19.25 17.50
N GLY A 337 -2.69 -19.46 18.83
CA GLY A 337 -3.59 -18.75 19.74
C GLY A 337 -3.07 -17.39 20.21
N GLU A 338 -1.81 -17.07 19.90
CA GLU A 338 -1.19 -15.80 20.28
C GLU A 338 -0.37 -15.19 19.14
N ILE A 339 -1.02 -14.91 18.01
CA ILE A 339 -0.34 -14.26 16.89
C ILE A 339 -0.26 -12.76 17.16
N ARG A 340 0.97 -12.27 17.31
CA ARG A 340 1.28 -10.85 17.56
C ARG A 340 1.66 -10.11 16.29
N GLY A 341 1.92 -10.81 15.20
CA GLY A 341 2.20 -10.16 13.93
C GLY A 341 2.11 -11.10 12.73
N ILE A 342 1.86 -10.48 11.59
CA ILE A 342 1.97 -11.10 10.27
C ILE A 342 2.93 -10.24 9.44
N MET A 343 3.79 -10.92 8.71
CA MET A 343 4.74 -10.36 7.75
C MET A 343 4.46 -10.93 6.37
#